data_AF-A0A2H9LLT9-F1
#
_entry.id   AF-A0A2H9LLT9-F1
#
_cell.length_a   1.000
_cell.length_b   1.000
_cell.length_c   1.000
_cell.angle_alpha   90.00
_cell.angle_beta   90.00
_cell.angle_gamma   90.00
#
_symmetry.space_group_name_H-M   'P 1'
#
loop_
_entity.id
_entity.type
_entity.pdbx_description
1 polymer ?
#
loop_
_entity_poly.entity_id
_entity_poly.type
_entity_poly.pdbx_seq_one_letter_code
_entity_poly.pdbx_strand_id
1 'polypeptide(L)'
;MKFIEIILELLFFVFCLSALGEPWRMLIRKFTGLFKSLDFLRVFLLDVYLGGFLLYVIAIVPLHLFSAVVLYVITLVSIVTVVLLHRRRLKDALSPALSHPATLLKKRPSLELALILVIFAFSLVTQTYPLNDLLLGSVRDTGIHSLFVQVLIENRQVPVTLEPYLSEGIIYPQGFTPMVAYSVFIFGYTAPQAVLYVTALFNVLVVLGAYFLGKTLPLPEKLKMGLCLAFVFAFVAS
;
A
#
# COMPACT_ATOMS: atom_id res chain seq x y z
N MET A 1 -11.44 -18.36 -10.36
CA MET A 1 -11.07 -16.97 -10.68
C MET A 1 -10.88 -16.13 -9.40
N LYS A 2 -10.22 -16.66 -8.35
CA LYS A 2 -10.07 -15.95 -7.07
C LYS A 2 -8.94 -14.92 -7.09
N PHE A 3 -7.87 -15.13 -7.86
CA PHE A 3 -6.73 -14.21 -7.87
C PHE A 3 -7.06 -12.84 -8.49
N ILE A 4 -8.00 -12.76 -9.42
CA ILE A 4 -8.43 -11.46 -9.98
C ILE A 4 -9.09 -10.64 -8.88
N GLU A 5 -9.93 -11.26 -8.05
CA GLU A 5 -10.55 -10.64 -6.88
C GLU A 5 -9.47 -10.18 -5.89
N ILE A 6 -8.52 -11.06 -5.53
CA ILE A 6 -7.38 -10.70 -4.66
C ILE A 6 -6.60 -9.50 -5.24
N ILE A 7 -6.31 -9.48 -6.55
CA ILE A 7 -5.62 -8.37 -7.19
C ILE A 7 -6.42 -7.07 -7.04
N LEU A 8 -7.73 -7.10 -7.30
CA LEU A 8 -8.59 -5.91 -7.19
C LEU A 8 -8.67 -5.41 -5.75
N GLU A 9 -8.79 -6.32 -4.78
CA GLU A 9 -8.79 -6.01 -3.36
C GLU A 9 -7.45 -5.39 -2.94
N LEU A 10 -6.31 -5.96 -3.36
CA LEU A 10 -4.99 -5.40 -3.07
C LEU A 10 -4.77 -4.03 -3.72
N LEU A 11 -5.22 -3.82 -4.96
CA LEU A 11 -5.15 -2.50 -5.60
C LEU A 11 -6.02 -1.47 -4.87
N PHE A 12 -7.23 -1.88 -4.43
CA PHE A 12 -8.09 -1.03 -3.61
C PHE A 12 -7.47 -0.74 -2.24
N PHE A 13 -6.80 -1.71 -1.65
CA PHE A 13 -6.07 -1.55 -0.39
C PHE A 13 -4.95 -0.52 -0.52
N VAL A 14 -4.15 -0.58 -1.58
CA VAL A 14 -3.12 0.43 -1.88
C VAL A 14 -3.76 1.81 -2.06
N PHE A 15 -4.88 1.89 -2.76
CA PHE A 15 -5.63 3.14 -2.91
C PHE A 15 -6.06 3.70 -1.55
N CYS A 16 -6.60 2.87 -0.65
CA CYS A 16 -6.97 3.29 0.70
C CYS A 16 -5.77 3.81 1.50
N LEU A 17 -4.62 3.10 1.48
CA LEU A 17 -3.41 3.56 2.13
C LEU A 17 -2.91 4.89 1.56
N SER A 18 -2.92 5.03 0.23
CA SER A 18 -2.55 6.29 -0.44
C SER A 18 -3.48 7.44 -0.04
N ALA A 19 -4.80 7.20 0.00
CA ALA A 19 -5.78 8.19 0.42
C ALA A 19 -5.57 8.64 1.88
N LEU A 20 -5.18 7.72 2.77
CA LEU A 20 -4.83 8.03 4.16
C LEU A 20 -3.56 8.89 4.27
N GLY A 21 -2.54 8.59 3.46
CA GLY A 21 -1.25 9.28 3.54
C GLY A 21 -1.20 10.63 2.82
N GLU A 22 -2.00 10.85 1.77
CA GLU A 22 -1.95 12.07 0.98
C GLU A 22 -2.20 13.35 1.82
N PRO A 23 -3.24 13.45 2.68
CA PRO A 23 -3.44 14.58 3.58
C PRO A 23 -2.19 14.91 4.43
N TRP A 24 -1.53 13.87 4.95
CA TRP A 24 -0.31 14.01 5.73
C TRP A 24 0.87 14.51 4.90
N ARG A 25 1.09 13.96 3.70
CA ARG A 25 2.14 14.46 2.79
C ARG A 25 1.92 15.94 2.48
N MET A 26 0.67 16.36 2.22
CA MET A 26 0.36 17.75 1.92
C MET A 26 0.64 18.67 3.11
N LEU A 27 0.31 18.22 4.32
CA LEU A 27 0.61 18.93 5.56
C LEU A 27 2.12 19.09 5.75
N ILE A 28 2.88 17.98 5.67
CA ILE A 28 4.34 17.97 5.80
C ILE A 28 4.99 18.87 4.74
N ARG A 29 4.57 18.74 3.48
CA ARG A 29 5.07 19.58 2.37
C ARG A 29 4.84 21.06 2.62
N LYS A 30 3.68 21.43 3.20
CA LYS A 30 3.35 22.83 3.50
C LYS A 30 4.29 23.41 4.56
N PHE A 31 4.65 22.64 5.59
CA PHE A 31 5.45 23.13 6.71
C PHE A 31 6.97 23.02 6.50
N THR A 32 7.44 21.95 5.87
CA THR A 32 8.89 21.68 5.72
C THR A 32 9.40 21.97 4.31
N GLY A 33 8.51 22.09 3.32
CA GLY A 33 8.88 22.17 1.92
C GLY A 33 9.43 20.87 1.33
N LEU A 34 9.45 19.76 2.08
CA LEU A 34 9.84 18.45 1.58
C LEU A 34 8.87 17.96 0.50
N PHE A 35 9.33 17.04 -0.35
CA PHE A 35 8.51 16.37 -1.38
C PHE A 35 8.03 17.25 -2.56
N LYS A 36 8.55 18.48 -2.72
CA LYS A 36 8.16 19.37 -3.83
C LYS A 36 8.53 18.84 -5.23
N SER A 37 9.62 18.08 -5.34
CA SER A 37 10.20 17.61 -6.62
C SER A 37 9.86 16.15 -6.96
N LEU A 38 8.94 15.52 -6.22
CA LEU A 38 8.56 14.13 -6.50
C LEU A 38 7.61 14.05 -7.70
N ASP A 39 7.87 13.09 -8.58
CA ASP A 39 6.94 12.72 -9.64
C ASP A 39 5.70 12.00 -9.07
N PHE A 40 4.69 11.81 -9.93
CA PHE A 40 3.40 11.23 -9.54
C PHE A 40 3.53 9.84 -8.90
N LEU A 41 4.39 8.96 -9.44
CA LEU A 41 4.51 7.59 -8.94
C LEU A 41 5.23 7.58 -7.59
N ARG A 42 6.26 8.43 -7.41
CA ARG A 42 6.95 8.60 -6.11
C ARG A 42 6.02 9.17 -5.05
N VAL A 43 5.19 10.14 -5.44
CA VAL A 43 4.13 10.68 -4.59
C VAL A 43 3.18 9.59 -4.14
N PHE A 44 2.67 8.78 -5.08
CA PHE A 44 1.75 7.70 -4.77
C PHE A 44 2.35 6.69 -3.80
N LEU A 45 3.56 6.21 -4.06
CA LEU A 45 4.23 5.26 -3.17
C LEU A 45 4.50 5.86 -1.78
N LEU A 46 4.95 7.12 -1.71
CA LEU A 46 5.13 7.82 -0.45
C LEU A 46 3.83 7.92 0.33
N ASP A 47 2.72 8.23 -0.34
CA ASP A 47 1.40 8.31 0.29
C ASP A 47 0.96 6.95 0.85
N VAL A 48 1.25 5.84 0.17
CA VAL A 48 0.99 4.47 0.70
C VAL A 48 1.73 4.25 2.03
N TYR A 49 3.03 4.56 2.08
CA TYR A 49 3.83 4.38 3.30
C TYR A 49 3.43 5.35 4.41
N LEU A 50 3.04 6.59 4.08
CA LEU A 50 2.53 7.55 5.06
C LEU A 50 1.17 7.12 5.61
N GLY A 51 0.31 6.52 4.79
CA GLY A 51 -0.94 5.91 5.25
C GLY A 51 -0.69 4.76 6.21
N GLY A 52 0.26 3.88 5.89
CA GLY A 52 0.71 2.83 6.80
C GLY A 52 1.30 3.37 8.12
N PHE A 53 2.10 4.44 8.04
CA PHE A 53 2.63 5.12 9.22
C PHE A 53 1.51 5.71 10.10
N LEU A 54 0.48 6.32 9.51
CA LEU A 54 -0.68 6.80 10.24
C LEU A 54 -1.39 5.66 11.00
N LEU A 55 -1.60 4.52 10.34
CA LEU A 55 -2.20 3.35 10.99
C LEU A 55 -1.36 2.87 12.18
N TYR A 56 -0.03 2.86 12.03
CA TYR A 56 0.87 2.52 13.13
C TYR A 56 0.79 3.52 14.29
N VAL A 57 0.73 4.82 14.02
CA VAL A 57 0.55 5.85 15.05
C VAL A 57 -0.78 5.68 15.78
N ILE A 58 -1.87 5.40 15.07
CA ILE A 58 -3.18 5.14 15.69
C ILE A 58 -3.12 3.90 16.59
N ALA A 59 -2.43 2.85 16.14
CA ALA A 59 -2.34 1.60 16.85
C ALA A 59 -1.42 1.65 18.08
N ILE A 60 -0.31 2.41 18.03
CA ILE A 60 0.67 2.46 19.13
C ILE A 60 0.20 3.34 20.30
N VAL A 61 -0.66 4.32 20.04
CA VAL A 61 -1.21 5.18 21.09
C VAL A 61 -2.21 4.37 21.92
N PRO A 62 -2.02 4.23 23.25
CA PRO A 62 -2.80 3.34 24.12
C PRO A 62 -4.18 3.93 24.47
N LEU A 63 -4.93 4.33 23.45
CA LEU A 63 -6.29 4.85 23.53
C LEU A 63 -7.31 3.87 22.93
N HIS A 64 -6.87 2.66 22.55
CA HIS A 64 -7.69 1.61 21.94
C HIS A 64 -8.47 2.08 20.70
N LEU A 65 -7.89 3.01 19.94
CA LEU A 65 -8.51 3.65 18.78
C LEU A 65 -8.50 2.76 17.53
N PHE A 66 -7.74 1.66 17.52
CA PHE A 66 -7.62 0.79 16.36
C PHE A 66 -8.83 -0.15 16.25
N SER A 67 -9.97 0.41 15.87
CA SER A 67 -11.23 -0.32 15.67
C SER A 67 -11.77 -0.08 14.26
N ALA A 68 -12.59 -1.02 13.77
CA ALA A 68 -13.20 -0.93 12.44
C ALA A 68 -13.92 0.43 12.22
N VAL A 69 -14.71 0.88 13.18
CA VAL A 69 -15.46 2.15 13.10
C VAL A 69 -14.52 3.34 12.92
N VAL A 70 -13.51 3.46 13.77
CA VAL A 70 -12.55 4.58 13.71
C VAL A 70 -11.81 4.57 12.38
N LEU A 71 -11.33 3.40 11.95
CA LEU A 71 -10.57 3.28 10.71
C LEU A 71 -11.42 3.56 9.48
N TYR A 72 -12.68 3.10 9.42
CA TYR A 72 -13.60 3.48 8.34
C TYR A 72 -13.88 4.98 8.30
N VAL A 73 -14.11 5.61 9.46
CA VAL A 73 -14.35 7.06 9.52
C VAL A 73 -13.13 7.83 9.02
N ILE A 74 -11.93 7.49 9.49
CA ILE A 74 -10.70 8.17 9.07
C ILE A 74 -10.45 7.96 7.57
N THR A 75 -10.64 6.75 7.06
CA THR A 75 -10.50 6.45 5.62
C THR A 75 -11.50 7.24 4.79
N LEU A 76 -12.77 7.26 5.19
CA LEU A 76 -13.81 8.02 4.49
C LEU A 76 -13.50 9.52 4.47
N VAL A 77 -13.15 10.09 5.62
CA VAL A 77 -12.76 11.51 5.74
C VAL A 77 -11.54 11.81 4.87
N SER A 78 -10.56 10.91 4.82
CA SER A 78 -9.35 11.08 4.01
C SER A 78 -9.67 11.04 2.51
N ILE A 79 -10.48 10.07 2.06
CA ILE A 79 -10.95 9.99 0.67
C ILE A 79 -11.72 11.26 0.29
N VAL A 80 -12.68 11.70 1.11
CA VAL A 80 -13.44 12.93 0.88
C VAL A 80 -12.50 14.14 0.79
N THR A 81 -11.51 14.23 1.67
CA THR A 81 -10.50 15.31 1.65
C THR A 81 -9.71 15.29 0.34
N VAL A 82 -9.20 14.13 -0.08
CA VAL A 82 -8.47 13.97 -1.36
C VAL A 82 -9.33 14.39 -2.55
N VAL A 83 -10.58 13.95 -2.60
CA VAL A 83 -11.54 14.31 -3.66
C VAL A 83 -11.81 15.81 -3.69
N LEU A 84 -12.04 16.43 -2.53
CA LEU A 84 -12.28 17.87 -2.44
C LEU A 84 -11.07 18.69 -2.89
N LEU A 85 -9.85 18.25 -2.55
CA LEU A 85 -8.61 18.91 -2.95
C LEU A 85 -8.35 18.78 -4.45
N HIS A 86 -8.71 17.65 -5.05
CA HIS A 86 -8.51 17.39 -6.48
C HIS A 86 -9.75 17.68 -7.34
N ARG A 87 -10.85 18.17 -6.77
CA ARG A 87 -12.14 18.36 -7.48
C ARG A 87 -12.05 19.11 -8.80
N ARG A 88 -11.19 20.14 -8.88
CA ARG A 88 -10.99 20.92 -10.11
C ARG A 88 -10.33 20.07 -11.19
N ARG A 89 -9.23 19.41 -10.85
CA ARG A 89 -8.52 18.49 -11.76
C ARG A 89 -9.39 17.31 -12.17
N LEU A 90 -10.21 16.78 -11.24
CA LEU A 90 -11.13 15.69 -11.52
C LEU A 90 -12.23 16.13 -12.50
N LYS A 91 -12.80 17.32 -12.31
CA LYS A 91 -13.78 17.91 -13.23
C LYS A 91 -13.18 18.13 -14.63
N ASP A 92 -11.97 18.64 -14.70
CA ASP A 92 -11.24 18.88 -15.95
C ASP A 92 -10.81 17.58 -16.65
N ALA A 93 -10.64 16.48 -15.91
CA ALA A 93 -10.33 15.16 -16.45
C ALA A 93 -11.60 14.42 -16.93
N LEU A 94 -12.71 14.54 -16.18
CA LEU A 94 -13.98 13.89 -16.49
C LEU A 94 -14.72 14.57 -17.65
N SER A 95 -14.62 15.90 -17.81
CA SER A 95 -15.31 16.62 -18.87
C SER A 95 -14.92 16.17 -20.29
N PRO A 96 -13.64 15.98 -20.66
CA PRO A 96 -13.29 15.39 -21.95
C PRO A 96 -13.51 13.87 -22.01
N ALA A 97 -13.48 13.16 -20.87
CA ALA A 97 -13.72 11.71 -20.81
C ALA A 97 -15.14 11.33 -21.24
N LEU A 98 -16.13 12.10 -20.76
CA LEU A 98 -17.53 11.92 -21.13
C LEU A 98 -17.84 12.44 -22.54
N SER A 99 -17.13 13.47 -23.00
CA SER A 99 -17.40 14.12 -24.29
C SER A 99 -16.72 13.40 -25.46
N HIS A 100 -15.47 12.95 -25.30
CA HIS A 100 -14.64 12.38 -26.36
C HIS A 100 -13.66 11.32 -25.81
N PRO A 101 -14.11 10.08 -25.55
CA PRO A 101 -13.26 9.01 -25.00
C PRO A 101 -12.03 8.71 -25.89
N ALA A 102 -12.12 8.93 -27.20
CA ALA A 102 -11.01 8.77 -28.14
C ALA A 102 -9.83 9.74 -27.90
N THR A 103 -10.04 10.89 -27.24
CA THR A 103 -8.97 11.85 -26.94
C THR A 103 -8.15 11.47 -25.70
N LEU A 104 -8.71 10.70 -24.76
CA LEU A 104 -7.96 10.15 -23.63
C LEU A 104 -6.90 9.13 -24.08
N LEU A 105 -7.23 8.32 -25.09
CA LEU A 105 -6.32 7.35 -25.71
C LEU A 105 -5.14 8.02 -26.47
N LYS A 106 -5.25 9.31 -26.82
CA LYS A 106 -4.16 10.05 -27.49
C LYS A 106 -3.06 10.52 -26.53
N LYS A 107 -3.35 10.67 -25.24
CA LYS A 107 -2.31 10.97 -24.23
C LYS A 107 -1.55 9.69 -23.94
N ARG A 108 -0.55 9.39 -24.77
CA ARG A 108 0.31 8.23 -24.53
C ARG A 108 1.08 8.46 -23.23
N PRO A 109 0.98 7.56 -22.24
CA PRO A 109 1.90 7.60 -21.11
C PRO A 109 3.33 7.52 -21.66
N SER A 110 4.28 8.15 -20.98
CA SER A 110 5.69 7.96 -21.33
C SER A 110 5.99 6.47 -21.38
N LEU A 111 6.72 6.01 -22.39
CA LEU A 111 7.10 4.60 -22.57
C LEU A 111 7.66 4.00 -21.27
N GLU A 112 8.46 4.78 -20.53
CA GLU A 112 9.00 4.45 -19.21
C GLU A 112 7.92 4.10 -18.18
N LEU A 113 6.93 4.99 -17.99
CA LEU A 113 5.80 4.75 -17.09
C LEU A 113 5.00 3.50 -17.51
N ALA A 114 4.80 3.30 -18.80
CA ALA A 114 4.12 2.10 -19.29
C ALA A 114 4.90 0.83 -18.96
N LEU A 115 6.22 0.83 -19.16
CA LEU A 115 7.08 -0.32 -18.85
C LEU A 115 7.11 -0.65 -17.36
N ILE A 116 7.28 0.34 -16.47
CA ILE A 116 7.30 0.07 -15.03
C ILE A 116 5.94 -0.45 -14.53
N LEU A 117 4.82 0.06 -15.07
CA LEU A 117 3.49 -0.44 -14.75
C LEU A 117 3.27 -1.88 -15.25
N VAL A 118 3.81 -2.23 -16.42
CA VAL A 118 3.77 -3.61 -16.93
C VAL A 118 4.58 -4.55 -16.05
N ILE A 119 5.81 -4.17 -15.65
CA ILE A 119 6.64 -4.97 -14.75
C ILE A 119 5.92 -5.15 -13.40
N PHE A 120 5.41 -4.07 -12.82
CA PHE A 120 4.63 -4.12 -11.57
C PHE A 120 3.40 -5.03 -11.68
N ALA A 121 2.61 -4.90 -12.75
CA ALA A 121 1.43 -5.71 -12.97
C ALA A 121 1.78 -7.19 -13.16
N PHE A 122 2.85 -7.49 -13.90
CA PHE A 122 3.35 -8.84 -14.05
C PHE A 122 3.75 -9.44 -12.70
N SER A 123 4.56 -8.73 -11.90
CA SER A 123 4.95 -9.16 -10.55
C SER A 123 3.73 -9.34 -9.63
N LEU A 124 2.71 -8.49 -9.74
CA LEU A 124 1.48 -8.64 -8.97
C LEU A 124 0.75 -9.94 -9.33
N VAL A 125 0.63 -10.24 -10.62
CA VAL A 125 0.01 -11.49 -11.08
C VAL A 125 0.80 -12.70 -10.61
N THR A 126 2.13 -12.70 -10.76
CA THR A 126 2.95 -13.85 -10.36
C THR A 126 2.94 -14.09 -8.85
N GLN A 127 2.95 -13.04 -8.03
CA GLN A 127 2.91 -13.14 -6.57
C GLN A 127 1.51 -13.53 -6.04
N THR A 128 0.44 -13.14 -6.72
CA THR A 128 -0.94 -13.45 -6.30
C THR A 128 -1.48 -14.76 -6.87
N TYR A 129 -0.96 -15.24 -8.00
CA TYR A 129 -1.43 -16.45 -8.65
C TYR A 129 -1.40 -17.70 -7.73
N PRO A 130 -0.32 -17.96 -6.96
CA PRO A 130 -0.28 -19.09 -6.03
C PRO A 130 -1.29 -18.99 -4.87
N LEU A 131 -1.77 -17.78 -4.56
CA LEU A 131 -2.69 -17.52 -3.46
C LEU A 131 -4.13 -17.99 -3.75
N ASN A 132 -4.41 -18.42 -4.99
CA ASN A 132 -5.69 -19.06 -5.33
C ASN A 132 -5.95 -20.33 -4.52
N ASP A 133 -4.89 -21.11 -4.30
CA ASP A 133 -4.96 -22.47 -3.78
C ASP A 133 -4.39 -22.58 -2.36
N LEU A 134 -3.68 -21.55 -1.89
CA LEU A 134 -3.12 -21.46 -0.55
C LEU A 134 -4.04 -20.66 0.37
N LEU A 135 -4.58 -21.36 1.38
CA LEU A 135 -5.39 -20.73 2.44
C LEU A 135 -4.54 -20.21 3.62
N LEU A 136 -3.39 -20.85 3.87
CA LEU A 136 -2.49 -20.55 4.98
C LEU A 136 -1.04 -20.57 4.47
N GLY A 137 -0.20 -19.67 5.01
CA GLY A 137 1.23 -19.62 4.71
C GLY A 137 2.04 -20.59 5.56
N SER A 138 3.35 -20.36 5.62
CA SER A 138 4.23 -21.08 6.54
C SER A 138 3.74 -20.97 7.99
N VAL A 139 3.68 -22.11 8.69
CA VAL A 139 3.22 -22.22 10.08
C VAL A 139 4.07 -21.38 11.05
N ARG A 140 5.33 -21.12 10.72
CA ARG A 140 6.21 -20.28 11.56
C ARG A 140 5.92 -18.79 11.39
N ASP A 141 6.44 -18.19 10.33
CA ASP A 141 6.44 -16.74 10.19
C ASP A 141 5.02 -16.20 9.95
N THR A 142 4.29 -16.79 9.01
CA THR A 142 2.89 -16.38 8.74
C THR A 142 2.02 -16.62 9.97
N GLY A 143 2.24 -17.71 10.70
CA GLY A 143 1.51 -18.03 11.93
C GLY A 143 1.71 -16.98 13.02
N ILE A 144 2.96 -16.61 13.30
CA ILE A 144 3.29 -15.59 14.31
C ILE A 144 2.74 -14.22 13.90
N HIS A 145 2.90 -13.81 12.65
CA HIS A 145 2.34 -12.55 12.16
C HIS A 145 0.81 -12.53 12.21
N SER A 146 0.15 -13.66 11.93
CA SER A 146 -1.31 -13.80 12.05
C SER A 146 -1.76 -13.63 13.48
N LEU A 147 -1.02 -14.21 14.44
CA LEU A 147 -1.28 -14.04 15.87
C LEU A 147 -1.14 -12.56 16.28
N PHE A 148 -0.08 -11.87 15.86
CA PHE A 148 0.08 -10.45 16.16
C PHE A 148 -1.06 -9.59 15.60
N VAL A 149 -1.51 -9.89 14.38
CA VAL A 149 -2.66 -9.21 13.77
C VAL A 149 -3.93 -9.47 14.58
N GLN A 150 -4.17 -10.71 14.98
CA GLN A 150 -5.35 -11.09 15.78
C GLN A 150 -5.35 -10.37 17.13
N VAL A 151 -4.23 -10.43 17.85
CA VAL A 151 -4.07 -9.76 19.15
C VAL A 151 -4.24 -8.24 19.01
N LEU A 152 -3.71 -7.63 17.94
CA LEU A 152 -3.90 -6.20 17.67
C LEU A 152 -5.37 -5.85 17.47
N ILE A 153 -6.12 -6.67 16.72
CA ILE A 153 -7.55 -6.46 16.48
C ILE A 153 -8.35 -6.56 17.77
N GLU A 154 -8.06 -7.57 18.61
CA GLU A 154 -8.74 -7.80 19.89
C GLU A 154 -8.46 -6.67 20.88
N ASN A 155 -7.19 -6.29 21.02
CA ASN A 155 -6.77 -5.25 21.95
C ASN A 155 -6.98 -3.83 21.42
N ARG A 156 -7.27 -3.68 20.12
CA ARG A 156 -7.42 -2.38 19.42
C ARG A 156 -6.20 -1.48 19.55
N GLN A 157 -5.02 -2.08 19.69
CA GLN A 157 -3.73 -1.41 19.86
C GLN A 157 -2.59 -2.35 19.49
N VAL A 158 -1.42 -1.80 19.14
CA VAL A 158 -0.21 -2.60 18.94
C VAL A 158 0.09 -3.37 20.24
N PRO A 159 0.12 -4.70 20.20
CA PRO A 159 0.33 -5.48 21.41
C PRO A 159 1.75 -5.39 21.92
N VAL A 160 1.88 -5.22 23.24
CA VAL A 160 3.16 -5.38 23.95
C VAL A 160 3.36 -6.81 24.46
N THR A 161 2.28 -7.58 24.57
CA THR A 161 2.24 -8.99 24.99
C THR A 161 1.29 -9.78 24.09
N LEU A 162 1.32 -11.10 24.20
CA LEU A 162 0.39 -12.00 23.51
C LEU A 162 -0.98 -12.14 24.22
N GLU A 163 -1.33 -11.26 25.16
CA GLU A 163 -2.61 -11.33 25.86
C GLU A 163 -3.79 -11.12 24.90
N PRO A 164 -4.89 -11.88 25.03
CA PRO A 164 -5.25 -12.73 26.17
C PRO A 164 -4.70 -14.16 26.13
N TYR A 165 -3.91 -14.52 25.12
CA TYR A 165 -3.46 -15.89 24.90
C TYR A 165 -2.28 -16.28 25.81
N LEU A 166 -1.29 -15.39 25.95
CA LEU A 166 -0.09 -15.60 26.76
C LEU A 166 0.42 -14.26 27.31
N SER A 167 0.98 -14.26 28.52
CA SER A 167 1.58 -13.06 29.14
C SER A 167 2.97 -12.73 28.60
N GLU A 168 3.44 -13.44 27.57
CA GLU A 168 4.77 -13.26 27.00
C GLU A 168 4.86 -11.94 26.22
N GLY A 169 5.96 -11.21 26.43
CA GLY A 169 6.23 -9.93 25.77
C GLY A 169 6.62 -10.09 24.30
N ILE A 170 6.13 -9.19 23.44
CA ILE A 170 6.47 -9.16 22.02
C ILE A 170 7.66 -8.22 21.80
N ILE A 171 8.82 -8.78 21.47
CA ILE A 171 10.01 -8.03 21.06
C ILE A 171 10.17 -8.15 19.54
N TYR A 172 9.33 -7.44 18.80
CA TYR A 172 9.32 -7.47 17.33
C TYR A 172 8.93 -6.12 16.73
N PRO A 173 9.48 -5.69 15.56
CA PRO A 173 9.03 -4.50 14.85
C PRO A 173 7.60 -4.66 14.29
N GLN A 174 6.62 -3.98 14.87
CA GLN A 174 5.21 -4.16 14.52
C GLN A 174 4.66 -3.12 13.53
N GLY A 175 5.50 -2.45 12.75
CA GLY A 175 5.05 -1.43 11.78
C GLY A 175 4.13 -1.98 10.68
N PHE A 176 4.33 -3.24 10.29
CA PHE A 176 3.53 -3.93 9.28
C PHE A 176 2.18 -4.41 9.82
N THR A 177 2.11 -4.81 11.08
CA THR A 177 0.94 -5.45 11.71
C THR A 177 -0.35 -4.61 11.60
N PRO A 178 -0.37 -3.28 11.88
CA PRO A 178 -1.56 -2.46 11.69
C PRO A 178 -2.03 -2.38 10.24
N MET A 179 -1.12 -2.42 9.27
CA MET A 179 -1.52 -2.39 7.85
C MET A 179 -2.28 -3.66 7.49
N VAL A 180 -1.80 -4.81 7.96
CA VAL A 180 -2.47 -6.11 7.76
C VAL A 180 -3.79 -6.16 8.52
N ALA A 181 -3.83 -5.72 9.78
CA ALA A 181 -5.07 -5.66 10.56
C ALA A 181 -6.11 -4.72 9.92
N TYR A 182 -5.67 -3.66 9.28
CA TYR A 182 -6.56 -2.76 8.54
C TYR A 182 -7.20 -3.44 7.32
N SER A 183 -6.47 -4.33 6.61
CA SER A 183 -7.06 -5.09 5.48
C SER A 183 -8.12 -6.10 5.95
N VAL A 184 -7.97 -6.68 7.15
CA VAL A 184 -9.01 -7.50 7.80
C VAL A 184 -10.32 -6.72 7.93
N PHE A 185 -10.25 -5.45 8.36
CA PHE A 185 -11.46 -4.63 8.46
C PHE A 185 -12.04 -4.25 7.09
N ILE A 186 -11.23 -3.95 6.08
CA ILE A 186 -11.77 -3.56 4.76
C ILE A 186 -12.44 -4.74 4.05
N PHE A 187 -11.80 -5.91 4.04
CA PHE A 187 -12.20 -7.04 3.19
C PHE A 187 -12.82 -8.20 3.97
N GLY A 188 -12.83 -8.16 5.30
CA GLY A 188 -13.35 -9.25 6.13
C GLY A 188 -12.47 -10.50 6.09
N TYR A 189 -11.19 -10.37 5.74
CA TYR A 189 -10.25 -11.47 5.74
C TYR A 189 -10.06 -12.06 7.14
N THR A 190 -9.72 -13.35 7.21
CA THR A 190 -9.06 -13.88 8.41
C THR A 190 -7.65 -13.28 8.54
N ALA A 191 -7.11 -13.19 9.77
CA ALA A 191 -5.75 -12.69 9.98
C ALA A 191 -4.69 -13.40 9.13
N PRO A 192 -4.70 -14.75 8.97
CA PRO A 192 -3.76 -15.44 8.08
C PRO A 192 -3.89 -15.07 6.60
N GLN A 193 -5.12 -14.93 6.09
CA GLN A 193 -5.33 -14.50 4.71
C GLN A 193 -4.80 -13.08 4.49
N ALA A 194 -5.09 -12.17 5.43
CA ALA A 194 -4.61 -10.81 5.37
C ALA A 194 -3.07 -10.75 5.34
N VAL A 195 -2.39 -11.52 6.20
CA VAL A 195 -0.92 -11.59 6.21
C VAL A 195 -0.41 -12.06 4.85
N LEU A 196 -0.97 -13.14 4.30
CA LEU A 196 -0.56 -13.66 3.00
C LEU A 196 -0.71 -12.64 1.87
N TYR A 197 -1.91 -12.07 1.73
CA TYR A 197 -2.25 -11.21 0.59
C TYR A 197 -1.50 -9.88 0.66
N VAL A 198 -1.45 -9.27 1.84
CA VAL A 198 -0.75 -8.00 2.04
C VAL A 198 0.76 -8.18 1.90
N THR A 199 1.34 -9.31 2.33
CA THR A 199 2.77 -9.58 2.09
C THR A 199 3.10 -9.65 0.60
N ALA A 200 2.28 -10.35 -0.19
CA ALA A 200 2.45 -10.41 -1.64
C ALA A 200 2.42 -9.02 -2.27
N LEU A 201 1.49 -8.15 -1.84
CA LEU A 201 1.44 -6.76 -2.30
C LEU A 201 2.72 -5.98 -1.96
N PHE A 202 3.20 -6.05 -0.71
CA PHE A 202 4.39 -5.29 -0.31
C PHE A 202 5.65 -5.78 -1.01
N ASN A 203 5.77 -7.09 -1.27
CA ASN A 203 6.85 -7.63 -2.13
C ASN A 203 6.83 -7.00 -3.52
N VAL A 204 5.64 -6.84 -4.11
CA VAL A 204 5.49 -6.22 -5.44
C VAL A 204 5.79 -4.72 -5.41
N LEU A 205 5.44 -4.02 -4.33
CA LEU A 205 5.78 -2.59 -4.17
C LEU A 205 7.30 -2.33 -4.13
N VAL A 206 8.11 -3.33 -3.77
CA VAL A 206 9.58 -3.23 -3.84
C VAL A 206 10.06 -2.94 -5.26
N VAL A 207 9.38 -3.46 -6.30
CA VAL A 207 9.70 -3.18 -7.71
C VAL A 207 9.64 -1.68 -8.00
N LEU A 208 8.61 -0.99 -7.49
CA LEU A 208 8.48 0.47 -7.64
C LEU A 208 9.56 1.21 -6.83
N GLY A 209 9.86 0.72 -5.63
CA GLY A 209 10.95 1.26 -4.79
C GLY A 209 12.32 1.15 -5.46
N ALA A 210 12.64 -0.01 -6.04
CA ALA A 210 13.88 -0.29 -6.76
C ALA A 210 14.03 0.61 -8.00
N TYR A 211 12.94 0.79 -8.75
CA TYR A 211 12.89 1.75 -9.85
C TYR A 211 13.24 3.16 -9.40
N PHE A 212 12.67 3.62 -8.29
CA PHE A 212 12.96 4.96 -7.77
C PHE A 212 14.37 5.10 -7.27
N LEU A 213 14.88 4.10 -6.57
CA LEU A 213 16.26 4.06 -6.10
C LEU A 213 17.21 4.25 -7.29
N GLY A 214 17.02 3.49 -8.37
CA GLY A 214 17.85 3.61 -9.58
C GLY A 214 17.81 5.01 -10.20
N LYS A 215 16.64 5.66 -10.19
CA LYS A 215 16.48 7.04 -10.66
C LYS A 215 17.11 8.10 -9.76
N THR A 216 17.43 7.78 -8.50
CA THR A 216 18.10 8.71 -7.56
C THR A 216 19.62 8.63 -7.63
N LEU A 217 20.19 7.56 -8.19
CA LEU A 217 21.64 7.40 -8.28
C LEU A 217 22.28 8.48 -9.18
N PRO A 218 23.49 8.96 -8.85
CA PRO A 218 24.19 10.01 -9.60
C PRO A 218 24.88 9.45 -10.86
N LEU A 219 24.13 8.70 -11.69
CA LEU A 219 24.63 8.10 -12.93
C LEU A 219 24.13 8.87 -14.16
N PRO A 220 24.82 8.83 -15.31
CA PRO A 220 24.36 9.48 -16.54
C PRO A 220 23.03 8.91 -17.06
N GLU A 221 22.81 7.60 -16.88
CA GLU A 221 21.65 6.87 -17.43
C GLU A 221 20.62 6.50 -16.35
N LYS A 222 20.24 7.45 -15.48
CA LYS A 222 19.35 7.21 -14.32
C LYS A 222 18.05 6.48 -14.67
N LEU A 223 17.48 6.77 -15.84
CA LEU A 223 16.23 6.17 -16.32
C LEU A 223 16.40 4.67 -16.61
N LYS A 224 17.45 4.32 -17.36
CA LYS A 224 17.78 2.92 -17.66
C LYS A 224 18.12 2.16 -16.37
N MET A 225 18.89 2.78 -15.48
CA MET A 225 19.21 2.18 -14.18
C MET A 225 17.95 1.90 -13.34
N GLY A 226 16.99 2.83 -13.30
CA GLY A 226 15.70 2.59 -12.66
C GLY A 226 14.99 1.35 -13.23
N LEU A 227 14.85 1.26 -14.55
CA LEU A 227 14.21 0.10 -15.19
C LEU A 227 15.00 -1.19 -14.97
N CYS A 228 16.34 -1.15 -15.00
CA CYS A 228 17.19 -2.30 -14.72
C CYS A 228 17.00 -2.81 -13.28
N LEU A 229 16.99 -1.92 -12.29
CA LEU A 229 16.73 -2.32 -10.91
C LEU A 229 15.32 -2.88 -10.74
N ALA A 230 14.31 -2.24 -11.34
CA ALA A 230 12.95 -2.77 -11.32
C ALA A 230 12.88 -4.19 -11.89
N PHE A 231 13.56 -4.42 -13.02
CA PHE A 231 13.64 -5.73 -13.66
C PHE A 231 14.32 -6.76 -12.75
N VAL A 232 15.48 -6.43 -12.18
CA VAL A 232 16.20 -7.34 -11.26
C VAL A 232 15.31 -7.71 -10.06
N PHE A 233 14.64 -6.73 -9.47
CA PHE A 233 13.74 -6.95 -8.33
C PHE A 233 12.42 -7.64 -8.69
N ALA A 234 12.05 -7.71 -9.96
CA ALA A 234 10.83 -8.37 -10.42
C ALA A 234 11.06 -9.80 -10.92
N PHE A 235 12.26 -10.13 -11.39
CA PHE A 235 12.54 -11.38 -12.10
C PHE A 235 13.74 -12.16 -11.57
N VAL A 236 14.60 -11.56 -10.73
CA VAL A 236 15.83 -12.20 -10.25
C VAL A 236 15.82 -12.36 -8.73
N ALA A 237 15.40 -11.34 -7.99
CA ALA A 237 15.47 -11.31 -6.53
C ALA A 237 14.15 -11.69 -5.82
N SER A 238 13.08 -11.95 -6.56
CA SER A 238 11.69 -12.01 -6.08
C SER A 238 11.01 -13.34 -6.33
#